data_AF-A0A698WEM4-F1
#
_entry.id   AF-A0A698WEM4-F1
#
_cell.length_a   1.000
_cell.length_b   1.000
_cell.length_c   1.000
_cell.angle_alpha   90.00
_cell.angle_beta   90.00
_cell.angle_gamma   90.00
#
_symmetry.space_group_name_H-M   'P 1'
#
loop_
_entity.id
_entity.type
_entity.pdbx_description
1 polymer ?
#
loop_
_entity_poly.entity_id
_entity_poly.type
_entity_poly.pdbx_seq_one_letter_code
_entity_poly.pdbx_strand_id
1 'polypeptide(L)'
;ENGAGATFTYDLPGRLAQETGFDGRTQRYHYSITGQLVRSEDESLVTLWHYDASGRLTHRTVNGEPAEQWQYNGRGWLTETSHLSDGHRVAVQYEYDKQGRMNLERQTVQHPETGELLWQHVTRHDYPEGLATRTTPDNLPTVEWLTYGSGYLAGMKLGETPLVDFTRDRLHRETQRTSGAYEQNTLYSATGQLLSHTFSDPVLNREYGYNDNGQLVRIRGVHQEEDYRYDGAGRLISARHNDLLRRYATDPAGNRITDREQYPALPAMWRDNRIGEDVQYFYHHDAHGRLAEKDERRIRDGG
;
A
#
# COMPACT_ATOMS: atom_id res chain seq x y z
N GLU A 1 -17.65 2.14 -23.42
CA GLU A 1 -17.50 3.59 -23.71
C GLU A 1 -16.09 3.93 -24.20
N ASN A 2 -15.01 3.40 -23.58
CA ASN A 2 -13.64 3.56 -24.10
C ASN A 2 -13.13 2.42 -24.98
N GLY A 3 -13.97 1.41 -25.30
CA GLY A 3 -13.60 0.22 -26.09
C GLY A 3 -12.78 -0.83 -25.33
N ALA A 4 -12.08 -0.41 -24.27
CA ALA A 4 -11.40 -1.29 -23.33
C ALA A 4 -12.38 -2.20 -22.59
N GLY A 5 -12.04 -3.49 -22.55
CA GLY A 5 -12.70 -4.50 -21.73
C GLY A 5 -11.65 -5.42 -21.11
N ALA A 6 -12.03 -6.08 -20.02
CA ALA A 6 -11.29 -7.21 -19.50
C ALA A 6 -12.13 -8.47 -19.73
N THR A 7 -11.48 -9.58 -20.09
CA THR A 7 -12.15 -10.86 -20.28
C THR A 7 -11.67 -11.84 -19.23
N PHE A 8 -12.62 -12.53 -18.60
CA PHE A 8 -12.36 -13.55 -17.60
C PHE A 8 -12.96 -14.86 -18.09
N THR A 9 -12.17 -15.94 -18.04
CA THR A 9 -12.66 -17.29 -18.32
C THR A 9 -12.53 -18.12 -17.06
N TYR A 10 -13.48 -19.02 -16.86
CA TYR A 10 -13.56 -19.85 -15.68
C TYR A 10 -13.56 -21.32 -16.08
N ASP A 11 -12.97 -22.17 -15.25
CA ASP A 11 -13.05 -23.61 -15.41
C ASP A 11 -14.40 -24.17 -14.95
N LEU A 12 -14.60 -25.50 -15.08
CA LEU A 12 -15.87 -26.15 -14.73
C LEU A 12 -16.28 -25.93 -13.25
N PRO A 13 -15.36 -25.98 -12.26
CA PRO A 13 -15.65 -25.56 -10.89
C PRO A 13 -15.91 -24.05 -10.66
N GLY A 14 -15.78 -23.19 -11.68
CA GLY A 14 -15.97 -21.75 -11.56
C GLY A 14 -14.75 -20.98 -11.06
N ARG A 15 -13.54 -21.55 -11.13
CA ARG A 15 -12.27 -20.89 -10.77
C ARG A 15 -11.73 -20.13 -11.98
N LEU A 16 -11.08 -18.99 -11.74
CA LEU A 16 -10.51 -18.14 -12.80
C LEU A 16 -9.40 -18.90 -13.55
N ALA A 17 -9.63 -19.26 -14.81
CA ALA A 17 -8.68 -20.02 -15.63
C ALA A 17 -7.81 -19.12 -16.52
N GLN A 18 -8.34 -17.99 -16.97
CA GLN A 18 -7.59 -16.98 -17.70
C GLN A 18 -8.22 -15.61 -17.46
N GLU A 19 -7.39 -14.60 -17.29
CA GLU A 19 -7.80 -13.20 -17.40
C GLU A 19 -6.99 -12.51 -18.50
N THR A 20 -7.65 -11.59 -19.20
CA THR A 20 -7.01 -10.65 -20.11
C THR A 20 -7.42 -9.26 -19.67
N GLY A 21 -6.45 -8.46 -19.23
CA GLY A 21 -6.67 -7.10 -18.73
C GLY A 21 -6.96 -6.11 -19.85
N PHE A 22 -7.28 -4.86 -19.46
CA PHE A 22 -7.44 -3.73 -20.39
C PHE A 22 -6.16 -3.41 -21.18
N ASP A 23 -5.03 -3.87 -20.66
CA ASP A 23 -3.71 -3.74 -21.25
C ASP A 23 -3.47 -4.80 -22.37
N GLY A 24 -4.33 -5.82 -22.46
CA GLY A 24 -4.20 -6.96 -23.38
C GLY A 24 -3.31 -8.08 -22.82
N ARG A 25 -2.68 -7.87 -21.66
CA ARG A 25 -1.86 -8.86 -20.97
C ARG A 25 -2.76 -10.02 -20.54
N THR A 26 -2.32 -11.24 -20.81
CA THR A 26 -3.10 -12.45 -20.52
C THR A 26 -2.39 -13.28 -19.47
N GLN A 27 -3.06 -13.53 -18.35
CA GLN A 27 -2.62 -14.46 -17.32
C GLN A 27 -3.44 -15.75 -17.42
N ARG A 28 -2.78 -16.90 -17.31
CA ARG A 28 -3.46 -18.21 -17.26
C ARG A 28 -3.17 -18.90 -15.94
N TYR A 29 -4.17 -19.59 -15.42
CA TYR A 29 -4.09 -20.30 -14.15
C TYR A 29 -4.51 -21.75 -14.35
N HIS A 30 -3.71 -22.66 -13.84
CA HIS A 30 -4.00 -24.08 -13.85
C HIS A 30 -4.03 -24.60 -12.43
N TYR A 31 -5.07 -25.38 -12.14
CA TYR A 31 -5.32 -25.90 -10.82
C TYR A 31 -5.20 -27.43 -10.78
N SER A 32 -4.80 -27.95 -9.62
CA SER A 32 -4.91 -29.37 -9.32
C SER A 32 -6.37 -29.82 -9.23
N ILE A 33 -6.56 -31.14 -9.20
CA ILE A 33 -7.86 -31.78 -8.96
C ILE A 33 -8.47 -31.38 -7.61
N THR A 34 -7.64 -31.00 -6.63
CA THR A 34 -8.07 -30.62 -5.26
C THR A 34 -8.40 -29.14 -5.11
N GLY A 35 -8.17 -28.30 -6.12
CA GLY A 35 -8.43 -26.85 -5.98
C GLY A 35 -7.21 -25.94 -6.09
N GLN A 36 -6.00 -26.48 -5.93
CA GLN A 36 -4.80 -25.68 -5.67
C GLN A 36 -4.19 -25.14 -6.96
N LEU A 37 -3.76 -23.87 -6.96
CA LEU A 37 -3.05 -23.29 -8.11
C LEU A 37 -1.69 -23.97 -8.27
N VAL A 38 -1.47 -24.72 -9.34
CA VAL A 38 -0.20 -25.45 -9.56
C VAL A 38 0.67 -24.79 -10.62
N ARG A 39 0.09 -23.96 -11.48
CA ARG A 39 0.81 -23.25 -12.53
C ARG A 39 0.12 -21.94 -12.86
N SER A 40 0.90 -20.89 -12.99
CA SER A 40 0.46 -19.62 -13.57
C SER A 40 1.38 -19.21 -14.70
N GLU A 41 0.80 -18.75 -15.79
CA GLU A 41 1.51 -18.17 -16.93
C GLU A 41 1.19 -16.68 -16.97
N ASP A 42 2.23 -15.86 -17.09
CA ASP A 42 2.10 -14.42 -17.23
C ASP A 42 3.16 -13.89 -18.21
N GLU A 43 2.74 -13.60 -19.44
CA GLU A 43 3.65 -13.33 -20.57
C GLU A 43 4.67 -14.47 -20.78
N SER A 44 5.95 -14.21 -20.54
CA SER A 44 7.05 -15.17 -20.64
C SER A 44 7.37 -15.85 -19.30
N LEU A 45 6.70 -15.46 -18.22
CA LEU A 45 6.90 -16.02 -16.88
C LEU A 45 5.97 -17.22 -16.69
N VAL A 46 6.56 -18.37 -16.41
CA VAL A 46 5.84 -19.58 -15.99
C VAL A 46 6.21 -19.86 -14.55
N THR A 47 5.25 -19.72 -13.64
CA THR A 47 5.43 -20.07 -12.23
C THR A 47 4.79 -21.42 -11.95
N LEU A 48 5.54 -22.34 -11.33
CA LEU A 48 5.01 -23.59 -10.80
C LEU A 48 4.97 -23.52 -9.28
N TRP A 49 3.87 -23.99 -8.68
CA TRP A 49 3.65 -23.96 -7.24
C TRP A 49 3.56 -25.39 -6.72
N HIS A 50 4.33 -25.69 -5.67
CA HIS A 50 4.46 -27.04 -5.13
C HIS A 50 3.99 -27.10 -3.69
N TYR A 51 3.21 -28.14 -3.37
CA TYR A 51 2.56 -28.28 -2.07
C TYR A 51 2.98 -29.58 -1.38
N ASP A 52 2.96 -29.57 -0.05
CA ASP A 52 3.08 -30.80 0.74
C ASP A 52 1.74 -31.57 0.82
N ALA A 53 1.76 -32.74 1.46
CA ALA A 53 0.58 -33.58 1.64
C ALA A 53 -0.55 -32.93 2.47
N SER A 54 -0.23 -31.90 3.24
CA SER A 54 -1.20 -31.10 4.01
C SER A 54 -1.74 -29.91 3.21
N GLY A 55 -1.35 -29.77 1.94
CA GLY A 55 -1.77 -28.72 1.04
C GLY A 55 -1.09 -27.36 1.26
N ARG A 56 0.03 -27.32 1.99
CA ARG A 56 0.79 -26.09 2.27
C ARG A 56 1.85 -25.88 1.20
N LEU A 57 2.08 -24.63 0.80
CA LEU A 57 3.06 -24.29 -0.23
C LEU A 57 4.48 -24.54 0.28
N THR A 58 5.31 -25.28 -0.44
CA THR A 58 6.68 -25.63 -0.02
C THR A 58 7.74 -24.91 -0.83
N HIS A 59 7.52 -24.73 -2.12
CA HIS A 59 8.38 -23.95 -2.99
C HIS A 59 7.65 -23.55 -4.27
N ARG A 60 8.21 -22.58 -4.97
CA ARG A 60 7.84 -22.26 -6.34
C ARG A 60 9.06 -22.16 -7.23
N THR A 61 8.85 -22.40 -8.52
CA THR A 61 9.85 -22.15 -9.55
C THR A 61 9.34 -21.11 -10.53
N VAL A 62 10.24 -20.30 -11.08
CA VAL A 62 9.92 -19.32 -12.13
C VAL A 62 10.78 -19.66 -13.34
N ASN A 63 10.15 -19.95 -14.47
CA ASN A 63 10.82 -20.39 -15.70
C ASN A 63 11.72 -21.63 -15.50
N GLY A 64 11.34 -22.52 -14.59
CA GLY A 64 12.09 -23.72 -14.24
C GLY A 64 13.17 -23.52 -13.17
N GLU A 65 13.50 -22.28 -12.85
CA GLU A 65 14.51 -21.96 -11.83
C GLU A 65 13.88 -21.90 -10.42
N PRO A 66 14.56 -22.40 -9.37
CA PRO A 66 14.11 -22.23 -8.00
C PRO A 66 13.95 -20.75 -7.63
N ALA A 67 12.83 -20.42 -6.99
CA ALA A 67 12.59 -19.08 -6.45
C ALA A 67 12.41 -19.19 -4.93
N GLU A 68 11.23 -18.89 -4.41
CA GLU A 68 10.93 -18.93 -2.99
C GLU A 68 10.60 -20.33 -2.49
N GLN A 69 10.99 -20.58 -1.24
CA GLN A 69 10.75 -21.79 -0.47
C GLN A 69 10.12 -21.42 0.86
N TRP A 70 9.27 -22.30 1.38
CA TRP A 70 8.57 -22.17 2.66
C TRP A 70 8.71 -23.46 3.45
N GLN A 71 8.94 -23.32 4.76
CA GLN A 71 9.03 -24.44 5.68
C GLN A 71 8.06 -24.25 6.83
N TYR A 72 7.59 -25.36 7.40
CA TYR A 72 6.63 -25.34 8.50
C TYR A 72 7.04 -26.33 9.58
N ASN A 73 6.69 -26.01 10.83
CA ASN A 73 6.81 -26.96 11.93
C ASN A 73 5.68 -28.01 11.91
N GLY A 74 5.77 -28.99 12.82
CA GLY A 74 4.78 -30.05 12.99
C GLY A 74 3.38 -29.59 13.43
N ARG A 75 3.21 -28.32 13.86
CA ARG A 75 1.90 -27.73 14.18
C ARG A 75 1.25 -27.03 12.99
N GLY A 76 1.93 -26.90 11.85
CA GLY A 76 1.40 -26.18 10.71
C GLY A 76 1.96 -24.77 10.53
N TRP A 77 2.72 -24.23 11.48
CA TRP A 77 3.13 -22.82 11.46
C TRP A 77 4.36 -22.61 10.58
N LEU A 78 4.37 -21.52 9.82
CA LEU A 78 5.44 -21.15 8.91
C LEU A 78 6.71 -20.82 9.71
N THR A 79 7.78 -21.58 9.55
CA THR A 79 9.03 -21.37 10.28
C THR A 79 10.12 -20.72 9.45
N GLU A 80 10.03 -20.78 8.12
CA GLU A 80 11.00 -20.12 7.25
C GLU A 80 10.38 -19.77 5.90
N THR A 81 10.76 -18.62 5.34
CA THR A 81 10.67 -18.30 3.92
C THR A 81 12.06 -17.96 3.41
N SER A 82 12.50 -18.53 2.28
CA SER A 82 13.85 -18.29 1.75
C SER A 82 13.92 -18.30 0.23
N HIS A 83 14.88 -17.60 -0.34
CA HIS A 83 15.21 -17.64 -1.77
C HIS A 83 16.69 -17.29 -1.98
N LEU A 84 17.17 -17.39 -3.22
CA LEU A 84 18.47 -16.87 -3.63
C LEU A 84 18.31 -15.45 -4.17
N SER A 85 19.14 -14.53 -3.67
CA SER A 85 19.25 -13.15 -4.16
C SER A 85 20.73 -12.83 -4.34
N ASP A 86 21.13 -12.42 -5.54
CA ASP A 86 22.52 -12.09 -5.89
C ASP A 86 23.54 -13.15 -5.42
N GLY A 87 23.21 -14.43 -5.62
CA GLY A 87 24.06 -15.57 -5.23
C GLY A 87 24.06 -15.91 -3.73
N HIS A 88 23.29 -15.19 -2.90
CA HIS A 88 23.20 -15.43 -1.47
C HIS A 88 21.85 -16.01 -1.08
N ARG A 89 21.82 -16.86 -0.04
CA ARG A 89 20.58 -17.31 0.55
C ARG A 89 20.05 -16.22 1.48
N VAL A 90 18.89 -15.68 1.15
CA VAL A 90 18.15 -14.74 2.01
C VAL A 90 16.97 -15.49 2.60
N ALA A 91 16.82 -15.40 3.92
CA ALA A 91 15.75 -16.10 4.62
C ALA A 91 15.17 -15.26 5.77
N VAL A 92 13.88 -15.46 6.01
CA VAL A 92 13.15 -14.98 7.19
C VAL A 92 12.65 -16.19 7.95
N GLN A 93 13.12 -16.39 9.18
CA GLN A 93 12.70 -17.45 10.08
C GLN A 93 11.77 -16.91 11.18
N TYR A 94 10.80 -17.73 11.57
CA TYR A 94 9.82 -17.40 12.60
C TYR A 94 9.82 -18.43 13.72
N GLU A 95 9.76 -17.94 14.96
CA GLU A 95 9.48 -18.76 16.13
C GLU A 95 8.16 -18.33 16.77
N TYR A 96 7.55 -19.27 17.48
CA TYR A 96 6.23 -19.09 18.08
C TYR A 96 6.25 -19.51 19.54
N ASP A 97 5.48 -18.81 20.36
CA ASP A 97 5.22 -19.21 21.73
C ASP A 97 4.31 -20.45 21.82
N LYS A 98 4.05 -20.91 23.05
CA LYS A 98 3.23 -22.11 23.27
C LYS A 98 1.78 -21.94 22.79
N GLN A 99 1.29 -20.70 22.72
CA GLN A 99 -0.05 -20.33 22.26
C GLN A 99 -0.13 -20.16 20.73
N GLY A 100 1.00 -20.18 20.03
CA GLY A 100 1.07 -20.03 18.58
C GLY A 100 1.14 -18.60 18.09
N ARG A 101 1.54 -17.67 18.95
CA ARG A 101 1.82 -16.28 18.56
C ARG A 101 3.29 -16.16 18.18
N MET A 102 3.58 -15.47 17.09
CA MET A 102 4.95 -15.27 16.61
C MET A 102 5.71 -14.40 17.62
N ASN A 103 6.75 -14.93 18.26
CA ASN A 103 7.51 -14.22 19.30
C ASN A 103 8.94 -13.88 18.87
N LEU A 104 9.37 -14.35 17.70
CA LEU A 104 10.65 -14.01 17.12
C LEU A 104 10.59 -14.07 15.59
N GLU A 105 11.09 -13.03 14.95
CA GLU A 105 11.45 -13.00 13.55
C GLU A 105 12.97 -12.85 13.44
N ARG A 106 13.61 -13.70 12.62
CA ARG A 106 15.03 -13.61 12.29
C ARG A 106 15.16 -13.48 10.79
N GLN A 107 15.91 -12.49 10.34
CA GLN A 107 16.28 -12.33 8.94
C GLN A 107 17.77 -12.67 8.82
N THR A 108 18.15 -13.44 7.80
CA THR A 108 19.54 -13.86 7.57
C THR A 108 19.93 -13.74 6.11
N VAL A 109 21.19 -13.36 5.89
CA VAL A 109 21.89 -13.54 4.62
C VAL A 109 23.04 -14.52 4.86
N GLN A 110 23.06 -15.59 4.08
CA GLN A 110 24.04 -16.67 4.22
C GLN A 110 24.66 -17.02 2.88
N HIS A 111 25.93 -17.44 2.90
CA HIS A 111 26.54 -18.08 1.74
C HIS A 111 25.91 -19.46 1.54
N PRO A 112 25.30 -19.75 0.37
CA PRO A 112 24.43 -20.92 0.21
C PRO A 112 25.18 -22.26 0.28
N GLU A 113 26.44 -22.30 -0.13
CA GLU A 113 27.22 -23.55 -0.16
C GLU A 113 27.91 -23.88 1.17
N THR A 114 28.34 -22.84 1.90
CA THR A 114 29.14 -22.99 3.12
C THR A 114 28.31 -22.84 4.38
N GLY A 115 27.11 -22.23 4.28
CA GLY A 115 26.28 -21.88 5.43
C GLY A 115 26.83 -20.72 6.26
N GLU A 116 27.86 -20.01 5.78
CA GLU A 116 28.43 -18.86 6.48
C GLU A 116 27.39 -17.76 6.65
N LEU A 117 27.19 -17.29 7.89
CA LEU A 117 26.29 -16.18 8.19
C LEU A 117 27.00 -14.85 7.89
N LEU A 118 26.52 -14.15 6.87
CA LEU A 118 27.07 -12.87 6.45
C LEU A 118 26.38 -11.70 7.16
N TRP A 119 25.09 -11.85 7.44
CA TRP A 119 24.31 -10.85 8.15
C TRP A 119 23.11 -11.49 8.84
N GLN A 120 22.71 -10.93 9.98
CA GLN A 120 21.40 -11.22 10.57
C GLN A 120 20.77 -9.96 11.17
N HIS A 121 19.45 -10.01 11.28
CA HIS A 121 18.65 -9.13 12.13
C HIS A 121 17.62 -9.97 12.89
N VAL A 122 17.43 -9.69 14.18
CA VAL A 122 16.44 -10.40 15.01
C VAL A 122 15.50 -9.41 15.66
N THR A 123 14.19 -9.65 15.52
CA THR A 123 13.15 -8.93 16.25
C THR A 123 12.37 -9.90 17.13
N ARG A 124 12.16 -9.54 18.40
CA ARG A 124 11.35 -10.32 19.35
C ARG A 124 10.06 -9.59 19.66
N HIS A 125 9.00 -10.36 19.88
CA HIS A 125 7.70 -9.84 20.30
C HIS A 125 7.28 -10.46 21.63
N ASP A 126 6.98 -9.61 22.59
CA ASP A 126 6.38 -10.02 23.86
C ASP A 126 4.92 -9.61 23.89
N TYR A 127 4.12 -10.44 24.56
CA TYR A 127 2.68 -10.31 24.59
C TYR A 127 2.13 -10.10 26.01
N PRO A 128 2.53 -9.02 26.71
CA PRO A 128 1.96 -8.74 28.03
C PRO A 128 0.45 -8.54 27.86
N GLU A 129 -0.33 -9.21 28.70
CA GLU A 129 -1.80 -9.19 28.65
C GLU A 129 -2.42 -9.75 27.35
N GLY A 130 -1.65 -10.48 26.55
CA GLY A 130 -2.16 -11.13 25.34
C GLY A 130 -1.94 -10.35 24.04
N LEU A 131 -1.55 -9.08 24.11
CA LEU A 131 -1.36 -8.18 22.98
C LEU A 131 0.12 -8.00 22.64
N ALA A 132 0.48 -7.93 21.36
CA ALA A 132 1.85 -7.72 20.88
C ALA A 132 2.33 -6.28 21.09
N THR A 133 2.40 -5.83 22.34
CA THR A 133 2.70 -4.44 22.67
C THR A 133 4.18 -4.16 22.84
N ARG A 134 5.03 -5.19 22.97
CA ARG A 134 6.47 -5.04 23.16
C ARG A 134 7.23 -5.68 22.01
N THR A 135 8.06 -4.90 21.35
CA THR A 135 8.91 -5.35 20.25
C THR A 135 10.35 -4.97 20.55
N THR A 136 11.25 -5.95 20.52
CA THR A 136 12.68 -5.76 20.81
C THR A 136 13.50 -6.17 19.59
N PRO A 137 13.89 -5.21 18.74
CA PRO A 137 14.88 -5.44 17.71
C PRO A 137 16.26 -5.70 18.33
N ASP A 138 17.13 -6.38 17.61
CA ASP A 138 18.52 -6.50 18.02
C ASP A 138 19.22 -5.14 18.00
N ASN A 139 20.14 -4.96 18.96
CA ASN A 139 20.95 -3.75 19.08
C ASN A 139 20.18 -2.43 19.32
N LEU A 140 18.86 -2.48 19.57
CA LEU A 140 18.02 -1.32 19.86
C LEU A 140 17.21 -1.52 21.15
N PRO A 141 16.83 -0.43 21.84
CA PRO A 141 15.90 -0.53 22.96
C PRO A 141 14.54 -1.08 22.54
N THR A 142 13.84 -1.74 23.48
CA THR A 142 12.47 -2.23 23.27
C THR A 142 11.51 -1.10 22.93
N VAL A 143 10.71 -1.26 21.88
CA VAL A 143 9.54 -0.43 21.62
C VAL A 143 8.35 -1.01 22.38
N GLU A 144 7.73 -0.23 23.25
CA GLU A 144 6.54 -0.63 24.00
C GLU A 144 5.38 0.31 23.72
N TRP A 145 4.28 -0.26 23.24
CA TRP A 145 2.98 0.40 23.09
C TRP A 145 2.17 0.23 24.37
N LEU A 146 1.92 1.33 25.06
CA LEU A 146 1.11 1.34 26.27
C LEU A 146 -0.35 1.28 25.85
N THR A 147 -1.17 0.49 26.55
CA THR A 147 -2.60 0.39 26.28
C THR A 147 -3.41 0.57 27.55
N TYR A 148 -4.69 0.89 27.39
CA TYR A 148 -5.66 0.93 28.50
C TYR A 148 -7.01 0.36 28.07
N GLY A 149 -7.79 -0.12 29.05
CA GLY A 149 -9.11 -0.68 28.82
C GLY A 149 -9.07 -1.86 27.86
N SER A 150 -9.87 -1.82 26.80
CA SER A 150 -9.99 -2.89 25.80
C SER A 150 -8.92 -2.83 24.69
N GLY A 151 -7.72 -2.33 24.99
CA GLY A 151 -6.60 -2.26 24.05
C GLY A 151 -6.42 -0.92 23.32
N TYR A 152 -6.99 0.17 23.83
CA TYR A 152 -6.75 1.50 23.26
C TYR A 152 -5.31 1.94 23.55
N LEU A 153 -4.61 2.45 22.54
CA LEU A 153 -3.23 2.94 22.70
C LEU A 153 -3.21 4.16 23.63
N ALA A 154 -2.47 4.12 24.73
CA ALA A 154 -2.23 5.26 25.62
C ALA A 154 -0.97 6.04 25.22
N GLY A 155 0.04 5.34 24.69
CA GLY A 155 1.31 5.95 24.31
C GLY A 155 2.30 4.93 23.75
N MET A 156 3.51 5.39 23.48
CA MET A 156 4.63 4.57 23.01
C MET A 156 5.92 5.05 23.68
N LYS A 157 6.73 4.09 24.12
CA LYS A 157 8.08 4.36 24.64
C LYS A 157 9.14 3.53 23.92
N LEU A 158 10.35 4.07 23.85
CA LEU A 158 11.55 3.39 23.38
C LEU A 158 12.49 3.19 24.59
N GLY A 159 12.65 1.94 25.01
CA GLY A 159 13.23 1.59 26.31
C GLY A 159 12.39 2.20 27.43
N GLU A 160 13.02 3.02 28.27
CA GLU A 160 12.35 3.77 29.34
C GLU A 160 12.02 5.22 28.95
N THR A 161 12.24 5.61 27.69
CA THR A 161 11.97 6.96 27.21
C THR A 161 10.60 7.03 26.53
N PRO A 162 9.60 7.74 27.11
CA PRO A 162 8.34 8.01 26.43
C PRO A 162 8.60 8.82 25.15
N LEU A 163 8.03 8.39 24.03
CA LEU A 163 8.14 9.07 22.74
C LEU A 163 6.84 9.70 22.30
N VAL A 164 5.71 9.04 22.57
CA VAL A 164 4.39 9.52 22.18
C VAL A 164 3.40 9.25 23.30
N ASP A 165 2.59 10.25 23.65
CA ASP A 165 1.47 10.12 24.57
C ASP A 165 0.19 10.60 23.88
N PHE A 166 -0.93 9.96 24.19
CA PHE A 166 -2.22 10.28 23.58
C PHE A 166 -3.28 10.53 24.64
N THR A 167 -3.93 11.69 24.56
CA THR A 167 -5.15 11.98 25.31
C THR A 167 -6.36 11.70 24.43
N ARG A 168 -7.40 11.11 25.02
CA ARG A 168 -8.64 10.76 24.31
C ARG A 168 -9.87 11.28 25.03
N ASP A 169 -10.92 11.51 24.26
CA ASP A 169 -12.24 11.78 24.79
C ASP A 169 -12.97 10.49 25.24
N ARG A 170 -14.19 10.67 25.77
CA ARG A 170 -15.07 9.57 26.20
C ARG A 170 -15.51 8.61 25.08
N LEU A 171 -15.29 8.98 23.82
CA LEU A 171 -15.56 8.14 22.65
C LEU A 171 -14.27 7.47 22.12
N HIS A 172 -13.18 7.57 22.89
CA HIS A 172 -11.85 7.06 22.55
C HIS A 172 -11.25 7.66 21.28
N ARG A 173 -11.64 8.89 20.92
CA ARG A 173 -11.02 9.65 19.82
C ARG A 173 -9.83 10.44 20.36
N GLU A 174 -8.73 10.46 19.62
CA GLU A 174 -7.50 11.19 19.99
C GLU A 174 -7.74 12.70 19.95
N THR A 175 -7.75 13.35 21.11
CA THR A 175 -7.93 14.81 21.22
C THR A 175 -6.62 15.55 21.44
N GLN A 176 -5.57 14.84 21.85
CA GLN A 176 -4.24 15.40 21.97
C GLN A 176 -3.19 14.31 21.76
N ARG A 177 -2.06 14.71 21.18
CA ARG A 177 -0.85 13.91 21.07
C ARG A 177 0.33 14.75 21.50
N THR A 178 1.17 14.18 22.35
CA THR A 178 2.48 14.74 22.68
C THR A 178 3.55 13.85 22.06
N SER A 179 4.57 14.44 21.46
CA SER A 179 5.69 13.75 20.83
C SER A 179 6.98 14.52 21.10
N GLY A 180 7.69 14.17 22.17
CA GLY A 180 8.79 14.98 22.69
C GLY A 180 8.31 16.38 23.10
N ALA A 181 8.88 17.42 22.49
CA ALA A 181 8.50 18.81 22.74
C ALA A 181 7.30 19.29 21.91
N TYR A 182 6.77 18.46 21.01
CA TYR A 182 5.67 18.82 20.13
C TYR A 182 4.34 18.32 20.70
N GLU A 183 3.34 19.18 20.66
CA GLU A 183 1.97 18.88 21.05
C GLU A 183 1.06 19.17 19.85
N GLN A 184 0.13 18.26 19.59
CA GLN A 184 -0.97 18.44 18.65
C GLN A 184 -2.29 18.26 19.41
N ASN A 185 -3.17 19.25 19.33
CA ASN A 185 -4.54 19.16 19.78
C ASN A 185 -5.46 18.96 18.58
N THR A 186 -6.46 18.10 18.73
CA THR A 186 -7.40 17.73 17.67
C THR A 186 -8.82 18.00 18.13
N LEU A 187 -9.55 18.80 17.35
CA LEU A 187 -10.95 19.09 17.59
C LEU A 187 -11.83 18.34 16.61
N TYR A 188 -12.91 17.73 17.10
CA TYR A 188 -13.92 17.07 16.27
C TYR A 188 -15.28 17.72 16.42
N SER A 189 -16.10 17.61 15.38
CA SER A 189 -17.52 17.90 15.45
C SER A 189 -18.27 16.86 16.29
N ALA A 190 -19.54 17.14 16.60
CA ALA A 190 -20.43 16.19 17.25
C ALA A 190 -20.65 14.91 16.41
N THR A 191 -20.56 15.01 15.08
CA THR A 191 -20.66 13.89 14.13
C THR A 191 -19.33 13.18 13.90
N GLY A 192 -18.23 13.65 14.51
CA GLY A 192 -16.90 13.03 14.41
C GLY A 192 -16.02 13.52 13.27
N GLN A 193 -16.41 14.59 12.57
CA GLN A 193 -15.57 15.21 11.54
C GLN A 193 -14.43 15.99 12.20
N LEU A 194 -13.22 15.89 11.64
CA LEU A 194 -12.06 16.65 12.11
C LEU A 194 -12.25 18.14 11.81
N LEU A 195 -12.30 19.01 12.82
CA LEU A 195 -12.50 20.44 12.64
C LEU A 195 -11.19 21.23 12.63
N SER A 196 -10.23 20.86 13.48
CA SER A 196 -8.94 21.52 13.52
C SER A 196 -7.83 20.67 14.12
N HIS A 197 -6.60 21.00 13.71
CA HIS A 197 -5.38 20.67 14.42
C HIS A 197 -4.71 21.94 14.91
N THR A 198 -4.32 21.96 16.18
CA THR A 198 -3.51 23.03 16.77
C THR A 198 -2.20 22.44 17.28
N PHE A 199 -1.08 22.96 16.78
CA PHE A 199 0.26 22.46 17.08
C PHE A 199 1.03 23.43 17.98
N SER A 200 2.08 22.94 18.63
CA SER A 200 3.05 23.78 19.34
C SER A 200 3.69 24.85 18.45
N ASP A 201 3.85 24.57 17.15
CA ASP A 201 4.16 25.58 16.14
C ASP A 201 2.87 26.03 15.44
N PRO A 202 2.39 27.27 15.69
CA PRO A 202 1.14 27.77 15.12
C PRO A 202 1.12 27.81 13.58
N VAL A 203 2.28 27.84 12.92
CA VAL A 203 2.36 27.80 11.44
C VAL A 203 1.79 26.49 10.89
N LEU A 204 1.82 25.42 11.69
CA LEU A 204 1.27 24.11 11.34
C LEU A 204 -0.23 23.98 11.63
N ASN A 205 -0.86 24.95 12.30
CA ASN A 205 -2.29 24.89 12.60
C ASN A 205 -3.14 24.74 11.34
N ARG A 206 -4.14 23.86 11.40
CA ARG A 206 -5.07 23.62 10.29
C ARG A 206 -6.51 23.66 10.77
N GLU A 207 -7.38 24.28 9.99
CA GLU A 207 -8.83 24.21 10.12
C GLU A 207 -9.43 23.53 8.89
N TYR A 208 -10.45 22.71 9.11
CA TYR A 208 -11.09 21.91 8.08
C TYR A 208 -12.58 22.27 8.01
N GLY A 209 -13.09 22.40 6.79
CA GLY A 209 -14.50 22.68 6.52
C GLY A 209 -15.12 21.62 5.61
N TYR A 210 -16.36 21.25 5.89
CA TYR A 210 -17.11 20.24 5.15
C TYR A 210 -18.42 20.82 4.61
N ASN A 211 -18.90 20.27 3.50
CA ASN A 211 -20.27 20.52 3.05
C ASN A 211 -21.28 19.60 3.76
N ASP A 212 -22.56 19.79 3.47
CA ASP A 212 -23.66 19.01 4.07
C ASP A 212 -23.62 17.52 3.73
N ASN A 213 -22.93 17.13 2.65
CA ASN A 213 -22.68 15.75 2.28
C ASN A 213 -21.46 15.14 3.02
N GLY A 214 -20.83 15.89 3.91
CA GLY A 214 -19.66 15.47 4.68
C GLY A 214 -18.34 15.46 3.91
N GLN A 215 -18.29 16.05 2.72
CA GLN A 215 -17.09 16.13 1.90
C GLN A 215 -16.23 17.33 2.33
N LEU A 216 -14.91 17.15 2.39
CA LEU A 216 -13.96 18.21 2.74
C LEU A 216 -13.94 19.28 1.64
N VAL A 217 -14.42 20.49 1.94
CA VAL A 217 -14.44 21.60 0.98
C VAL A 217 -13.36 22.64 1.25
N ARG A 218 -12.74 22.60 2.43
CA ARG A 218 -11.84 23.67 2.87
C ARG A 218 -10.72 23.16 3.78
N ILE A 219 -9.48 23.57 3.52
CA ILE A 219 -8.39 23.57 4.51
C ILE A 219 -7.86 25.00 4.63
N ARG A 220 -7.62 25.46 5.86
CA ARG A 220 -7.01 26.76 6.16
C ARG A 220 -5.87 26.62 7.16
N GLY A 221 -4.81 27.40 6.99
CA GLY A 221 -3.64 27.50 7.85
C GLY A 221 -2.80 28.72 7.43
N VAL A 222 -1.72 29.01 8.17
CA VAL A 222 -0.94 30.25 7.98
C VAL A 222 -0.36 30.39 6.56
N HIS A 223 0.05 29.28 5.94
CA HIS A 223 0.60 29.24 4.57
C HIS A 223 -0.17 28.30 3.64
N GLN A 224 -1.38 27.91 4.04
CA GLN A 224 -2.17 26.93 3.31
C GLN A 224 -3.63 27.36 3.26
N GLU A 225 -4.10 27.67 2.06
CA GLU A 225 -5.49 27.89 1.75
C GLU A 225 -5.91 26.92 0.65
N GLU A 226 -6.75 25.94 0.97
CA GLU A 226 -7.24 24.98 -0.01
C GLU A 226 -8.75 24.96 -0.09
N ASP A 227 -9.28 24.99 -1.31
CA ASP A 227 -10.71 24.87 -1.57
C ASP A 227 -10.98 23.75 -2.55
N TYR A 228 -11.97 22.92 -2.23
CA TYR A 228 -12.36 21.76 -3.01
C TYR A 228 -13.81 21.88 -3.46
N ARG A 229 -14.09 21.46 -4.69
CA ARG A 229 -15.46 21.35 -5.21
C ARG A 229 -15.69 19.97 -5.79
N TYR A 230 -16.91 19.49 -5.60
CA TYR A 230 -17.34 18.19 -6.08
C TYR A 230 -18.57 18.36 -6.99
N ASP A 231 -18.77 17.41 -7.90
CA ASP A 231 -20.02 17.29 -8.64
C ASP A 231 -21.11 16.57 -7.83
N GLY A 232 -22.30 16.43 -8.41
CA GLY A 232 -23.44 15.76 -7.76
C GLY A 232 -23.25 14.25 -7.55
N ALA A 233 -22.26 13.62 -8.18
CA ALA A 233 -21.88 12.23 -7.95
C ALA A 233 -20.75 12.11 -6.90
N GLY A 234 -20.29 13.23 -6.34
CA GLY A 234 -19.26 13.30 -5.32
C GLY A 234 -17.82 13.27 -5.86
N ARG A 235 -17.61 13.42 -7.17
CA ARG A 235 -16.28 13.45 -7.79
C ARG A 235 -15.65 14.83 -7.67
N LEU A 236 -14.36 14.90 -7.34
CA LEU A 236 -13.63 16.16 -7.26
C LEU A 236 -13.53 16.80 -8.66
N ILE A 237 -14.02 18.03 -8.81
CA ILE A 237 -14.00 18.78 -10.07
C ILE A 237 -13.03 19.96 -10.05
N SER A 238 -12.66 20.46 -8.87
CA SER A 238 -11.63 21.48 -8.75
C SER A 238 -10.98 21.48 -7.37
N ALA A 239 -9.67 21.72 -7.32
CA ALA A 239 -8.96 22.09 -6.12
C ALA A 239 -8.20 23.40 -6.36
N ARG A 240 -8.37 24.38 -5.47
CA ARG A 240 -7.53 25.58 -5.42
C ARG A 240 -6.55 25.40 -4.28
N HIS A 241 -5.26 25.59 -4.53
CA HIS A 241 -4.22 25.59 -3.51
C HIS A 241 -3.52 26.95 -3.51
N ASN A 242 -3.71 27.71 -2.44
CA ASN A 242 -3.46 29.14 -2.28
C ASN A 242 -4.14 29.94 -3.42
N ASP A 243 -3.44 30.13 -4.53
CA ASP A 243 -3.99 30.82 -5.72
C ASP A 243 -3.94 29.97 -6.99
N LEU A 244 -3.40 28.75 -6.90
CA LEU A 244 -3.33 27.84 -8.03
C LEU A 244 -4.61 27.01 -8.12
N LEU A 245 -5.49 27.36 -9.06
CA LEU A 245 -6.65 26.55 -9.41
C LEU A 245 -6.25 25.39 -10.32
N ARG A 246 -6.60 24.17 -9.91
CA ARG A 246 -6.54 22.96 -10.73
C ARG A 246 -7.95 22.43 -10.93
N ARG A 247 -8.34 22.25 -12.19
CA ARG A 247 -9.60 21.61 -12.56
C ARG A 247 -9.36 20.13 -12.83
N TYR A 248 -10.32 19.31 -12.41
CA TYR A 248 -10.30 17.87 -12.61
C TYR A 248 -11.50 17.53 -13.47
N ALA A 249 -11.26 17.41 -14.77
CA ALA A 249 -12.24 16.82 -15.66
C ALA A 249 -12.04 15.29 -15.58
N THR A 250 -13.14 14.54 -15.45
CA THR A 250 -13.12 13.08 -15.53
C THR A 250 -14.20 12.58 -16.48
N ASP A 251 -13.94 11.47 -17.15
CA ASP A 251 -14.98 10.75 -17.89
C ASP A 251 -15.93 9.99 -16.92
N PRO A 252 -17.03 9.38 -17.39
CA PRO A 252 -17.92 8.60 -16.53
C PRO A 252 -17.26 7.41 -15.83
N ALA A 253 -16.15 6.88 -16.37
CA ALA A 253 -15.37 5.81 -15.75
C ALA A 253 -14.40 6.33 -14.67
N GLY A 254 -14.33 7.64 -14.45
CA GLY A 254 -13.47 8.28 -13.46
C GLY A 254 -12.03 8.49 -13.92
N ASN A 255 -11.72 8.23 -15.20
CA ASN A 255 -10.43 8.59 -15.76
C ASN A 255 -10.34 10.10 -15.80
N ARG A 256 -9.20 10.68 -15.40
CA ARG A 256 -8.94 12.09 -15.72
C ARG A 256 -9.10 12.28 -17.22
N ILE A 257 -9.54 13.45 -17.65
CA ILE A 257 -9.51 13.91 -19.04
C ILE A 257 -8.83 15.28 -19.05
N THR A 258 -8.32 15.70 -20.20
CA THR A 258 -7.72 17.03 -20.30
C THR A 258 -8.77 18.12 -20.11
N ASP A 259 -8.41 19.18 -19.38
CA ASP A 259 -9.11 20.47 -19.46
C ASP A 259 -8.95 21.06 -20.87
N ARG A 260 -9.93 20.83 -21.74
CA ARG A 260 -9.93 21.30 -23.13
C ARG A 260 -10.14 22.80 -23.26
N GLU A 261 -10.63 23.49 -22.22
CA GLU A 261 -10.68 24.96 -22.22
C GLU A 261 -9.26 25.53 -22.16
N GLN A 262 -8.39 24.88 -21.38
CA GLN A 262 -7.00 25.29 -21.23
C GLN A 262 -6.08 24.72 -22.33
N TYR A 263 -6.37 23.50 -22.81
CA TYR A 263 -5.54 22.79 -23.78
C TYR A 263 -6.40 22.17 -24.91
N PRO A 264 -6.92 22.98 -25.84
CA PRO A 264 -7.84 22.52 -26.88
C PRO A 264 -7.23 21.51 -27.85
N ALA A 265 -5.89 21.48 -27.95
CA ALA A 265 -5.14 20.56 -28.79
C ALA A 265 -5.05 19.12 -28.25
N LEU A 266 -5.40 18.90 -26.98
CA LEU A 266 -5.37 17.57 -26.37
C LEU A 266 -6.67 16.79 -26.63
N PRO A 267 -6.63 15.44 -26.65
CA PRO A 267 -7.78 14.60 -26.95
C PRO A 267 -8.88 14.75 -25.89
N ALA A 268 -10.15 14.68 -26.32
CA ALA A 268 -11.29 14.77 -25.40
C ALA A 268 -11.53 13.53 -24.53
N MET A 269 -10.93 12.41 -24.93
CA MET A 269 -10.99 11.14 -24.22
C MET A 269 -9.71 10.36 -24.48
N TRP A 270 -9.27 9.60 -23.49
CA TRP A 270 -8.22 8.60 -23.66
C TRP A 270 -8.85 7.24 -23.84
N ARG A 271 -8.72 6.69 -25.05
CA ARG A 271 -9.18 5.32 -25.34
C ARG A 271 -8.35 4.33 -24.53
N ASP A 272 -8.95 3.19 -24.23
CA ASP A 272 -8.30 2.09 -23.52
C ASP A 272 -7.77 2.42 -22.10
N ASN A 273 -8.24 3.53 -21.51
CA ASN A 273 -7.74 4.08 -20.24
C ASN A 273 -6.22 4.36 -20.26
N ARG A 274 -5.65 4.64 -21.44
CA ARG A 274 -4.22 4.95 -21.63
C ARG A 274 -4.03 6.41 -22.01
N ILE A 275 -3.39 7.18 -21.14
CA ILE A 275 -3.03 8.57 -21.44
C ILE A 275 -1.96 8.54 -22.53
N GLY A 276 -2.29 8.94 -23.75
CA GLY A 276 -1.34 9.00 -24.88
C GLY A 276 -0.53 10.29 -24.95
N GLU A 277 -1.07 11.38 -24.40
CA GLU A 277 -0.41 12.68 -24.36
C GLU A 277 -0.97 13.55 -23.22
N ASP A 278 -0.12 14.39 -22.66
CA ASP A 278 -0.51 15.51 -21.81
C ASP A 278 0.17 16.82 -22.26
N VAL A 279 0.09 17.83 -21.40
CA VAL A 279 0.62 19.17 -21.65
C VAL A 279 2.13 19.22 -21.82
N GLN A 280 2.85 18.25 -21.26
CA GLN A 280 4.31 18.20 -21.20
C GLN A 280 4.89 17.00 -21.96
N TYR A 281 4.13 15.93 -22.17
CA TYR A 281 4.69 14.67 -22.65
C TYR A 281 3.79 13.92 -23.63
N PHE A 282 4.42 13.15 -24.52
CA PHE A 282 3.81 12.04 -25.23
C PHE A 282 4.19 10.72 -24.52
N TYR A 283 3.22 9.83 -24.40
CA TYR A 283 3.36 8.56 -23.70
C TYR A 283 3.20 7.41 -24.69
N HIS A 284 4.28 6.68 -24.89
CA HIS A 284 4.32 5.55 -25.80
C HIS A 284 4.17 4.26 -24.99
N HIS A 285 3.20 3.45 -25.39
CA HIS A 285 2.94 2.17 -24.74
C HIS A 285 3.43 1.04 -25.64
N ASP A 286 3.97 -0.02 -25.04
CA ASP A 286 4.30 -1.23 -25.79
C ASP A 286 3.03 -1.98 -26.26
N ALA A 287 3.23 -3.08 -26.99
CA ALA A 287 2.14 -3.93 -27.46
C ALA A 287 1.23 -4.49 -26.33
N HIS A 288 1.70 -4.43 -25.08
CA HIS A 288 1.01 -4.90 -23.88
C HIS A 288 0.48 -3.74 -23.02
N GLY A 289 0.48 -2.51 -23.53
CA GLY A 289 -0.10 -1.36 -22.83
C GLY A 289 0.70 -0.81 -21.67
N ARG A 290 1.96 -1.24 -21.49
CA ARG A 290 2.85 -0.67 -20.48
C ARG A 290 3.52 0.57 -21.04
N LEU A 291 3.71 1.60 -20.20
CA LEU A 291 4.46 2.79 -20.59
C LEU A 291 5.91 2.38 -20.93
N ALA A 292 6.27 2.47 -22.20
CA ALA A 292 7.58 2.08 -22.72
C ALA A 292 8.51 3.30 -22.84
N GLU A 293 7.96 4.43 -23.28
CA GLU A 293 8.73 5.65 -23.49
C GLU A 293 7.86 6.88 -23.18
N LYS A 294 8.54 7.92 -22.72
CA LYS A 294 7.93 9.20 -22.36
C LYS A 294 8.76 10.32 -23.00
N ASP A 295 8.21 10.92 -24.04
CA ASP A 295 8.86 11.99 -24.79
C ASP A 295 8.38 13.35 -24.31
N GLU A 296 9.31 14.28 -24.07
CA GLU A 296 8.94 15.67 -23.83
C GLU A 296 8.29 16.27 -25.08
N ARG A 297 7.16 16.94 -24.88
CA ARG A 297 6.51 17.78 -25.88
C ARG A 297 7.43 18.98 -26.12
N ARG A 298 8.40 18.80 -27.01
CA ARG A 298 9.26 19.89 -27.48
C ARG A 298 8.36 20.89 -28.19
N ILE A 299 7.98 21.94 -27.48
CA ILE A 299 7.47 23.15 -28.11
C ILE A 299 8.63 23.65 -28.96
N ARG A 300 8.54 23.50 -30.28
CA ARG A 300 9.37 24.29 -31.17
C ARG A 300 8.86 25.72 -31.02
N ASP A 301 9.56 26.52 -30.23
CA ASP A 301 9.49 27.97 -30.39
C ASP A 301 9.98 28.26 -31.81
N GLY A 302 9.06 28.60 -32.71
CA GLY A 302 9.43 29.00 -34.06
C GLY A 302 8.25 29.13 -35.01
N GLY A 303 7.74 30.36 -35.13
CA GLY A 303 6.83 30.78 -36.19
C GLY A 303 6.13 32.09 -35.88
#